data_AF-A0A956QJH2-F1
#
_entry.id   AF-A0A956QJH2-F1
#
_cell.length_a   1.000
_cell.length_b   1.000
_cell.length_c   1.000
_cell.angle_alpha   90.00
_cell.angle_beta   90.00
_cell.angle_gamma   90.00
#
_symmetry.space_group_name_H-M   'P 1'
#
loop_
_entity.id
_entity.type
_entity.pdbx_description
1 polymer ?
#
loop_
_entity_poly.entity_id
_entity_poly.type
_entity_poly.pdbx_seq_one_letter_code
_entity_poly.pdbx_strand_id
1 'polypeptide(L)'
;MRQHQVERAPYRYNLDQQLIFWLDQQDEPVVVADCKAILSYALSNHSILMGWGWPNSSWEEGHTIPPIDGIETYHRQADAELAWDLAMQAGQAVAADALFKAPSPQRWVMLALWNLRPAGKERFQAEDPTEFVLAVLESLPRKADSQERKVLVGNYARDFIHMAENAHRQPPFAEMLKASAHQMLGWLESEQWEDHMEAELDGLRTRWERSSG
;
A
#
# COMPACT_ATOMS: atom_id res chain seq x y z
N MET A 1 2.61 25.58 12.00
CA MET A 1 1.69 24.57 12.61
C MET A 1 2.54 23.58 13.39
N ARG A 2 2.10 23.17 14.58
CA ARG A 2 2.93 22.38 15.52
C ARG A 2 3.15 20.98 14.94
N GLN A 3 4.39 20.50 15.01
CA GLN A 3 4.89 19.18 14.56
C GLN A 3 3.94 18.01 14.89
N HIS A 4 3.21 18.09 16.02
CA HIS A 4 2.27 17.08 16.48
C HIS A 4 0.94 16.97 15.69
N GLN A 5 0.57 17.97 14.87
CA GLN A 5 -0.64 17.89 14.04
C GLN A 5 -0.42 17.11 12.74
N VAL A 6 0.83 17.08 12.24
CA VAL A 6 1.18 16.39 10.99
C VAL A 6 1.18 14.86 11.19
N GLU A 7 1.61 14.38 12.36
CA GLU A 7 1.64 12.93 12.68
C GLU A 7 0.26 12.26 12.68
N ARG A 8 -0.82 13.04 12.87
CA ARG A 8 -2.20 12.54 12.88
C ARG A 8 -3.03 13.02 11.69
N ALA A 9 -2.47 13.90 10.87
CA ALA A 9 -3.15 14.36 9.67
C ALA A 9 -3.25 13.18 8.69
N PRO A 10 -4.40 12.99 8.02
CA PRO A 10 -4.51 12.04 6.93
C PRO A 10 -3.40 12.32 5.91
N TYR A 11 -2.68 11.29 5.50
CA TYR A 11 -1.66 11.41 4.46
C TYR A 11 -2.03 10.59 3.23
N ARG A 12 -1.45 10.93 2.09
CA ARG A 12 -1.54 10.20 0.82
C ARG A 12 -0.18 10.15 0.18
N TYR A 13 0.09 9.12 -0.58
CA TYR A 13 1.30 9.05 -1.38
C TYR A 13 0.90 8.94 -2.85
N ASN A 14 1.62 9.63 -3.72
CA ASN A 14 1.58 9.42 -5.17
C ASN A 14 2.89 8.73 -5.55
N LEU A 15 2.78 7.52 -6.09
CA LEU A 15 3.94 6.68 -6.38
C LEU A 15 4.70 7.16 -7.59
N ASP A 16 3.96 7.58 -8.62
CA ASP A 16 4.54 8.07 -9.85
C ASP A 16 5.46 9.27 -9.61
N GLN A 17 5.04 10.15 -8.71
CA GLN A 17 5.75 11.38 -8.36
C GLN A 17 6.65 11.22 -7.13
N GLN A 18 6.64 10.07 -6.46
CA GLN A 18 7.36 9.82 -5.21
C GLN A 18 7.06 10.89 -4.13
N LEU A 19 5.81 11.36 -4.06
CA LEU A 19 5.39 12.41 -3.13
C LEU A 19 4.50 11.85 -2.04
N ILE A 20 4.65 12.35 -0.81
CA ILE A 20 3.67 12.22 0.27
C ILE A 20 3.02 13.57 0.54
N PHE A 21 1.69 13.57 0.66
CA PHE A 21 0.86 14.72 0.97
C PHE A 21 0.20 14.52 2.32
N TRP A 22 0.28 15.48 3.22
CA TRP A 22 -0.62 15.58 4.36
C TRP A 22 -1.76 16.51 4.02
N LEU A 23 -2.93 16.17 4.53
CA LEU A 23 -4.19 16.75 4.12
C LEU A 23 -4.87 17.43 5.31
N ASP A 24 -5.65 18.47 5.03
CA ASP A 24 -6.57 19.05 5.99
C ASP A 24 -7.89 18.26 6.09
N GLN A 25 -8.84 18.80 6.84
CA GLN A 25 -10.17 18.19 7.03
C GLN A 25 -11.06 18.27 5.79
N GLN A 26 -10.70 19.14 4.84
CA GLN A 26 -11.36 19.32 3.56
C GLN A 26 -10.65 18.52 2.47
N ASP A 27 -9.67 17.71 2.86
CA ASP A 27 -8.95 16.85 1.94
C ASP A 27 -8.14 17.65 0.89
N GLU A 28 -7.64 18.82 1.27
CA GLU A 28 -6.69 19.59 0.49
C GLU A 28 -5.26 19.39 1.03
N PRO A 29 -4.25 19.23 0.15
CA PRO A 29 -2.86 19.16 0.57
C PRO A 29 -2.43 20.41 1.34
N VAL A 30 -1.83 20.21 2.50
CA VAL A 30 -1.26 21.28 3.34
C VAL A 30 0.25 21.19 3.45
N VAL A 31 0.80 19.97 3.42
CA VAL A 31 2.24 19.70 3.45
C VAL A 31 2.52 18.63 2.42
N VAL A 32 3.63 18.77 1.70
CA VAL A 32 4.15 17.78 0.77
C VAL A 32 5.61 17.48 1.10
N ALA A 33 6.03 16.24 0.91
CA ALA A 33 7.43 15.84 0.98
C ALA A 33 7.77 14.88 -0.15
N ASP A 34 9.00 14.92 -0.60
CA ASP A 34 9.57 13.94 -1.52
C ASP A 34 9.96 12.69 -0.74
N CYS A 35 9.85 11.52 -1.35
CA CYS A 35 10.25 10.26 -0.75
C CYS A 35 11.45 9.66 -1.47
N LYS A 36 12.55 9.46 -0.72
CA LYS A 36 13.81 8.92 -1.25
C LYS A 36 13.97 7.42 -1.05
N ALA A 37 13.34 6.84 -0.03
CA ALA A 37 13.40 5.41 0.24
C ALA A 37 12.11 4.94 0.91
N ILE A 38 11.68 3.72 0.59
CA ILE A 38 10.48 3.12 1.17
C ILE A 38 10.78 1.69 1.58
N LEU A 39 10.39 1.33 2.80
CA LEU A 39 10.52 0.00 3.38
C LEU A 39 9.11 -0.51 3.71
N SER A 40 8.76 -1.70 3.23
CA SER A 40 7.50 -2.37 3.55
C SER A 40 7.76 -3.56 4.45
N TYR A 41 7.19 -3.56 5.65
CA TYR A 41 7.22 -4.69 6.57
C TYR A 41 5.84 -5.36 6.62
N ALA A 42 5.73 -6.58 6.11
CA ALA A 42 4.50 -7.35 6.07
C ALA A 42 4.23 -8.05 7.41
N LEU A 43 3.07 -7.79 8.00
CA LEU A 43 2.66 -8.34 9.30
C LEU A 43 2.26 -9.82 9.23
N SER A 44 1.88 -10.32 8.05
CA SER A 44 1.42 -11.70 7.87
C SER A 44 2.54 -12.73 7.91
N ASN A 45 3.71 -12.39 7.38
CA ASN A 45 4.82 -13.33 7.20
C ASN A 45 6.16 -12.77 7.67
N HIS A 46 6.14 -11.63 8.38
CA HIS A 46 7.32 -11.03 8.97
C HIS A 46 8.43 -10.78 7.94
N SER A 47 8.07 -10.33 6.74
CA SER A 47 9.04 -10.03 5.69
C SER A 47 9.21 -8.52 5.52
N ILE A 48 10.43 -8.12 5.18
CA ILE A 48 10.78 -6.74 4.86
C ILE A 48 11.18 -6.69 3.39
N LEU A 49 10.63 -5.71 2.68
CA LEU A 49 11.06 -5.32 1.34
C LEU A 49 11.55 -3.87 1.35
N MET A 50 12.71 -3.63 0.73
CA MET A 50 13.22 -2.30 0.43
C MET A 50 12.96 -1.89 -1.01
N GLY A 51 12.43 -0.69 -1.20
CA GLY A 51 12.21 -0.08 -2.51
C GLY A 51 10.84 -0.39 -3.10
N TRP A 52 10.41 0.47 -4.03
CA TRP A 52 9.24 0.24 -4.90
C TRP A 52 9.67 -0.64 -6.06
N GLY A 53 9.89 -1.91 -5.77
CA GLY A 53 10.39 -2.86 -6.75
C GLY A 53 10.60 -4.25 -6.18
N TRP A 54 9.54 -4.93 -5.73
CA TRP A 54 9.49 -6.40 -5.87
C TRP A 54 9.18 -6.70 -7.35
N PRO A 55 9.52 -7.88 -7.94
CA PRO A 55 9.58 -8.13 -9.38
C PRO A 55 8.20 -8.36 -10.04
N ASN A 56 7.18 -7.65 -9.57
CA ASN A 56 6.00 -7.36 -10.38
C ASN A 56 6.26 -6.04 -11.12
N SER A 57 7.35 -6.01 -11.91
CA SER A 57 7.77 -4.86 -12.71
C SER A 57 6.80 -4.66 -13.88
N SER A 58 5.61 -4.16 -13.57
CA SER A 58 4.72 -3.49 -14.52
C SER A 58 4.95 -1.97 -14.53
N TRP A 59 5.82 -1.45 -13.66
CA TRP A 59 6.11 -0.02 -13.56
C TRP A 59 7.23 0.37 -14.53
N GLU A 60 7.02 1.47 -15.27
CA GLU A 60 7.98 2.01 -16.23
C GLU A 60 9.30 2.40 -15.55
N GLU A 61 10.39 2.34 -16.33
CA GLU A 61 11.75 2.70 -15.92
C GLU A 61 11.77 4.16 -15.39
N GLY A 62 11.92 4.35 -14.08
CA GLY A 62 11.93 5.68 -13.44
C GLY A 62 10.99 5.84 -12.24
N HIS A 63 9.99 4.95 -12.08
CA HIS A 63 9.06 4.98 -10.94
C HIS A 63 9.47 4.07 -9.77
N THR A 64 10.61 3.40 -9.90
CA THR A 64 11.17 2.54 -8.86
C THR A 64 12.15 3.31 -7.99
N ILE A 65 11.98 3.25 -6.66
CA ILE A 65 13.04 3.67 -5.74
C ILE A 65 14.22 2.70 -5.90
N PRO A 66 15.42 3.19 -6.24
CA PRO A 66 16.58 2.33 -6.46
C PRO A 66 16.99 1.61 -5.16
N PRO A 67 17.61 0.42 -5.27
CA PRO A 67 18.25 -0.23 -4.13
C PRO A 67 19.26 0.72 -3.47
N ILE A 68 19.39 0.63 -2.15
CA ILE A 68 20.39 1.38 -1.40
C ILE A 68 21.64 0.53 -1.29
N ASP A 69 22.77 1.04 -1.77
CA ASP A 69 24.06 0.34 -1.70
C ASP A 69 24.36 -0.11 -0.26
N GLY A 70 24.66 -1.40 -0.11
CA GLY A 70 25.01 -2.00 1.18
C GLY A 70 23.83 -2.35 2.09
N ILE A 71 22.58 -2.09 1.67
CA ILE A 71 21.37 -2.53 2.40
C ILE A 71 20.68 -3.62 1.59
N GLU A 72 20.46 -4.77 2.22
CA GLU A 72 19.76 -5.89 1.58
C GLU A 72 18.30 -5.51 1.28
N THR A 73 17.82 -5.89 0.10
CA THR A 73 16.49 -5.49 -0.36
C THR A 73 15.37 -6.35 0.19
N TYR A 74 15.71 -7.48 0.82
CA TYR A 74 14.75 -8.43 1.35
C TYR A 74 15.22 -9.08 2.63
N HIS A 75 14.33 -9.16 3.62
CA HIS A 75 14.52 -10.00 4.78
C HIS A 75 13.29 -10.87 5.01
N ARG A 76 13.51 -12.14 5.37
CA ARG A 76 12.47 -13.05 5.88
C ARG A 76 12.58 -13.16 7.39
N GLN A 77 11.45 -13.39 8.05
CA GLN A 77 11.38 -13.63 9.49
C GLN A 77 11.98 -12.48 10.33
N ALA A 78 11.81 -11.24 9.86
CA ALA A 78 12.21 -10.05 10.57
C ALA A 78 11.14 -9.67 11.61
N ASP A 79 11.57 -9.23 12.78
CA ASP A 79 10.65 -8.63 13.75
C ASP A 79 10.45 -7.13 13.49
N ALA A 80 9.57 -6.53 14.29
CA ALA A 80 9.25 -5.12 14.21
C ALA A 80 10.43 -4.19 14.55
N GLU A 81 11.37 -4.65 15.40
CA GLU A 81 12.53 -3.87 15.82
C GLU A 81 13.54 -3.80 14.67
N LEU A 82 13.86 -4.94 14.06
CA LEU A 82 14.69 -5.03 12.87
C LEU A 82 14.10 -4.21 11.71
N ALA A 83 12.78 -4.26 11.52
CA ALA A 83 12.11 -3.44 10.51
C ALA A 83 12.33 -1.93 10.72
N TRP A 84 12.27 -1.49 11.98
CA TRP A 84 12.52 -0.09 12.32
C TRP A 84 14.00 0.30 12.17
N ASP A 85 14.91 -0.56 12.60
CA ASP A 85 16.35 -0.33 12.47
C ASP A 85 16.79 -0.24 11.02
N LEU A 86 16.28 -1.11 10.15
CA LEU A 86 16.55 -1.06 8.71
C LEU A 86 15.95 0.21 8.08
N ALA A 87 14.77 0.65 8.52
CA ALA A 87 14.20 1.92 8.07
C ALA A 87 15.07 3.12 8.48
N MET A 88 15.63 3.10 9.70
CA MET A 88 16.57 4.12 10.17
C MET A 88 17.86 4.12 9.36
N GLN A 89 18.45 2.95 9.12
CA GLN A 89 19.67 2.80 8.31
C GLN A 89 19.43 3.31 6.88
N ALA A 90 18.30 2.93 6.27
CA ALA A 90 17.91 3.40 4.94
C ALA A 90 17.77 4.91 4.89
N GLY A 91 17.05 5.50 5.85
CA GLY A 91 16.88 6.96 5.94
C GLY A 91 18.20 7.70 6.07
N GLN A 92 19.14 7.17 6.87
CA GLN A 92 20.48 7.74 7.00
C GLN A 92 21.26 7.65 5.67
N ALA A 93 21.22 6.49 5.01
CA ALA A 93 21.95 6.26 3.77
C ALA A 93 21.49 7.19 2.62
N VAL A 94 20.19 7.52 2.56
CA VAL A 94 19.66 8.48 1.56
C VAL A 94 19.67 9.93 2.03
N ALA A 95 20.23 10.20 3.21
CA ALA A 95 20.18 11.50 3.89
C ALA A 95 18.75 12.06 3.89
N ALA A 96 17.81 11.34 4.51
CA ALA A 96 16.45 11.81 4.69
C ALA A 96 16.37 12.85 5.83
N ASP A 97 15.48 13.82 5.67
CA ASP A 97 15.19 14.83 6.70
C ASP A 97 14.33 14.24 7.83
N ALA A 98 13.49 13.26 7.50
CA ALA A 98 12.60 12.60 8.45
C ALA A 98 12.28 11.17 8.01
N LEU A 99 11.89 10.34 8.99
CA LEU A 99 11.28 9.04 8.75
C LEU A 99 9.82 9.06 9.17
N PHE A 100 8.95 8.59 8.30
CA PHE A 100 7.52 8.52 8.54
C PHE A 100 7.03 7.07 8.48
N LYS A 101 6.34 6.63 9.53
CA LYS A 101 5.71 5.31 9.58
C LYS A 101 4.25 5.44 9.22
N ALA A 102 3.90 4.89 8.06
CA ALA A 102 2.56 4.76 7.52
C ALA A 102 1.97 3.38 7.88
N PRO A 103 1.15 3.25 8.95
CA PRO A 103 0.56 1.97 9.31
C PRO A 103 -0.57 1.59 8.34
N SER A 104 -0.62 0.32 7.96
CA SER A 104 -1.79 -0.31 7.33
C SER A 104 -2.16 -1.60 8.07
N PRO A 105 -3.39 -2.13 7.88
CA PRO A 105 -3.81 -3.41 8.46
C PRO A 105 -2.88 -4.59 8.14
N GLN A 106 -2.19 -4.55 7.00
CA GLN A 106 -1.34 -5.67 6.56
C GLN A 106 0.15 -5.44 6.71
N ARG A 107 0.57 -4.17 6.74
CA ARG A 107 1.98 -3.82 6.65
C ARG A 107 2.27 -2.49 7.31
N TRP A 108 3.51 -2.30 7.70
CA TRP A 108 4.05 -0.98 7.93
C TRP A 108 4.77 -0.52 6.67
N VAL A 109 4.44 0.66 6.20
CA VAL A 109 5.23 1.34 5.18
C VAL A 109 6.05 2.41 5.90
N MET A 110 7.37 2.34 5.80
CA MET A 110 8.29 3.31 6.38
C MET A 110 8.90 4.12 5.25
N LEU A 111 8.74 5.44 5.32
CA LEU A 111 9.07 6.39 4.27
C LEU A 111 10.22 7.28 4.74
N ALA A 112 11.30 7.30 3.98
CA ALA A 112 12.41 8.23 4.14
C ALA A 112 12.10 9.50 3.36
N LEU A 113 11.83 10.58 4.07
CA LEU A 113 11.28 11.82 3.53
C LEU A 113 12.34 12.90 3.39
N TRP A 114 12.18 13.75 2.37
CA TRP A 114 13.05 14.87 2.07
C TRP A 114 12.22 16.07 1.61
N ASN A 115 12.78 17.28 1.76
CA ASN A 115 12.20 18.51 1.20
C ASN A 115 10.73 18.73 1.63
N LEU A 116 10.50 18.57 2.95
CA LEU A 116 9.21 18.84 3.57
C LEU A 116 8.86 20.33 3.40
N ARG A 117 7.75 20.61 2.71
CA ARG A 117 7.34 21.97 2.36
C ARG A 117 5.82 22.14 2.43
N PRO A 118 5.30 23.36 2.60
CA PRO A 118 3.87 23.62 2.40
C PRO A 118 3.45 23.19 1.01
N ALA A 119 2.30 22.54 0.90
CA ALA A 119 1.76 22.17 -0.41
C ALA A 119 1.40 23.46 -1.18
N GLY A 120 1.95 23.61 -2.38
CA GLY A 120 1.75 24.78 -3.22
C GLY A 120 0.62 24.56 -4.21
N LYS A 121 0.99 24.37 -5.47
CA LYS A 121 0.05 23.98 -6.55
C LYS A 121 -0.06 22.47 -6.70
N GLU A 122 0.78 21.70 -6.00
CA GLU A 122 0.72 20.24 -6.07
C GLU A 122 -0.62 19.75 -5.53
N ARG A 123 -1.34 19.00 -6.35
CA ARG A 123 -2.58 18.34 -5.95
C ARG A 123 -2.37 16.84 -5.98
N PHE A 124 -2.92 16.16 -4.97
CA PHE A 124 -3.01 14.71 -5.01
C PHE A 124 -4.08 14.32 -6.03
N GLN A 125 -3.69 13.51 -7.03
CA GLN A 125 -4.62 12.84 -7.92
C GLN A 125 -4.67 11.37 -7.52
N ALA A 126 -5.86 10.87 -7.18
CA ALA A 126 -6.05 9.45 -6.94
C ALA A 126 -5.98 8.71 -8.27
N GLU A 127 -5.09 7.73 -8.35
CA GLU A 127 -5.00 6.83 -9.50
C GLU A 127 -6.17 5.85 -9.52
N ASP A 128 -6.43 5.27 -10.69
CA ASP A 128 -7.37 4.16 -10.85
C ASP A 128 -6.84 2.93 -10.08
N PRO A 129 -7.60 2.38 -9.12
CA PRO A 129 -7.12 1.25 -8.32
C PRO A 129 -7.14 -0.09 -9.09
N THR A 130 -7.64 -0.12 -10.33
CA THR A 130 -7.95 -1.38 -11.01
C THR A 130 -6.72 -2.28 -11.20
N GLU A 131 -5.59 -1.75 -11.66
CA GLU A 131 -4.38 -2.56 -11.85
C GLU A 131 -3.91 -3.20 -10.54
N PHE A 132 -3.95 -2.43 -9.45
CA PHE A 132 -3.64 -2.93 -8.12
C PHE A 132 -4.60 -4.05 -7.69
N VAL A 133 -5.90 -3.85 -7.87
CA VAL A 133 -6.90 -4.87 -7.51
C VAL A 133 -6.71 -6.14 -8.33
N LEU A 134 -6.52 -6.03 -9.65
CA LEU A 134 -6.27 -7.19 -10.51
C LEU A 134 -5.00 -7.95 -10.09
N ALA A 135 -3.91 -7.24 -9.80
CA ALA A 135 -2.68 -7.85 -9.31
C ALA A 135 -2.87 -8.60 -7.98
N VAL A 136 -3.67 -8.04 -7.07
CA VAL A 136 -4.05 -8.71 -5.81
C VAL A 136 -4.81 -10.00 -6.11
N LEU A 137 -5.86 -9.94 -6.94
CA LEU A 137 -6.70 -11.10 -7.25
C LEU A 137 -5.90 -12.22 -7.93
N GLU A 138 -4.98 -11.88 -8.84
CA GLU A 138 -4.08 -12.86 -9.49
C GLU A 138 -3.11 -13.54 -8.53
N SER A 139 -2.78 -12.86 -7.42
CA SER A 139 -1.82 -13.37 -6.43
C SER A 139 -2.44 -14.40 -5.48
N LEU A 140 -3.75 -14.34 -5.23
CA LEU A 140 -4.43 -15.17 -4.22
C LEU A 140 -4.28 -16.68 -4.48
N PRO A 141 -4.47 -17.20 -5.71
CA PRO A 141 -4.36 -18.64 -5.98
C PRO A 141 -2.92 -19.16 -5.90
N ARG A 142 -1.91 -18.30 -6.06
CA ARG A 142 -0.50 -18.69 -6.17
C ARG A 142 0.15 -19.03 -4.82
N LYS A 143 -0.56 -18.85 -3.70
CA LYS A 143 -0.02 -19.05 -2.34
C LYS A 143 -0.25 -20.48 -1.86
N ALA A 144 0.81 -21.25 -1.66
CA ALA A 144 0.69 -22.68 -1.32
C ALA A 144 0.11 -22.96 0.08
N ASP A 145 0.31 -22.06 1.04
CA ASP A 145 -0.20 -22.23 2.41
C ASP A 145 -1.62 -21.67 2.55
N SER A 146 -2.57 -22.55 2.90
CA SER A 146 -3.98 -22.21 3.05
C SER A 146 -4.23 -21.19 4.15
N GLN A 147 -3.54 -21.30 5.29
CA GLN A 147 -3.74 -20.40 6.42
C GLN A 147 -3.15 -19.01 6.13
N GLU A 148 -1.98 -18.93 5.51
CA GLU A 148 -1.40 -17.68 5.03
C GLU A 148 -2.32 -17.02 3.99
N ARG A 149 -2.85 -17.81 3.04
CA ARG A 149 -3.80 -17.32 2.03
C ARG A 149 -5.08 -16.78 2.68
N LYS A 150 -5.63 -17.46 3.68
CA LYS A 150 -6.81 -17.00 4.45
C LYS A 150 -6.56 -15.64 5.11
N VAL A 151 -5.39 -15.48 5.74
CA VAL A 151 -4.98 -14.20 6.34
C VAL A 151 -4.85 -13.12 5.28
N LEU A 152 -4.21 -13.41 4.15
CA LEU A 152 -4.03 -12.46 3.03
C LEU A 152 -5.38 -11.98 2.47
N VAL A 153 -6.34 -12.88 2.22
CA VAL A 153 -7.67 -12.50 1.73
C VAL A 153 -8.35 -11.54 2.69
N GLY A 154 -8.38 -11.87 3.99
CA GLY A 154 -9.03 -11.01 4.99
C GLY A 154 -8.35 -9.65 5.14
N ASN A 155 -7.04 -9.63 4.99
CA ASN A 155 -6.23 -8.44 5.00
C ASN A 155 -6.50 -7.55 3.77
N TYR A 156 -6.55 -8.12 2.55
CA TYR A 156 -6.86 -7.35 1.33
C TYR A 156 -8.28 -6.81 1.32
N ALA A 157 -9.23 -7.57 1.85
CA ALA A 157 -10.59 -7.08 2.00
C ALA A 157 -10.66 -5.84 2.91
N ARG A 158 -9.92 -5.83 4.03
CA ARG A 158 -9.84 -4.65 4.90
C ARG A 158 -9.16 -3.47 4.22
N ASP A 159 -8.12 -3.71 3.42
CA ASP A 159 -7.48 -2.65 2.65
C ASP A 159 -8.44 -2.06 1.61
N PHE A 160 -9.24 -2.89 0.92
CA PHE A 160 -10.26 -2.40 -0.02
C PHE A 160 -11.35 -1.58 0.67
N ILE A 161 -11.81 -1.99 1.86
CA ILE A 161 -12.70 -1.16 2.68
C ILE A 161 -12.03 0.16 3.02
N HIS A 162 -10.78 0.13 3.48
CA HIS A 162 -10.05 1.34 3.83
C HIS A 162 -9.88 2.28 2.62
N MET A 163 -9.55 1.74 1.44
CA MET A 163 -9.50 2.51 0.20
C MET A 163 -10.87 3.13 -0.13
N ALA A 164 -11.95 2.36 0.02
CA ALA A 164 -13.30 2.80 -0.26
C ALA A 164 -13.86 3.80 0.76
N GLU A 165 -13.46 3.75 2.03
CA GLU A 165 -13.88 4.73 3.05
C GLU A 165 -13.30 6.12 2.79
N ASN A 166 -12.27 6.19 1.96
CA ASN A 166 -11.72 7.42 1.41
C ASN A 166 -12.35 7.78 0.03
N ALA A 167 -13.65 7.42 -0.14
CA ALA A 167 -14.45 7.39 -1.39
C ALA A 167 -14.53 8.69 -2.20
N HIS A 168 -14.47 9.86 -1.55
CA HIS A 168 -14.63 11.18 -2.17
C HIS A 168 -13.61 11.49 -3.27
N ARG A 169 -12.65 10.59 -3.48
CA ARG A 169 -11.55 10.72 -4.45
C ARG A 169 -11.43 9.56 -5.44
N GLN A 170 -12.24 8.51 -5.31
CA GLN A 170 -12.45 7.49 -6.34
C GLN A 170 -13.95 7.17 -6.45
N PRO A 171 -14.81 8.19 -6.73
CA PRO A 171 -16.25 8.03 -6.68
C PRO A 171 -16.81 6.87 -7.52
N PRO A 172 -16.29 6.53 -8.73
CA PRO A 172 -16.82 5.39 -9.47
C PRO A 172 -16.39 4.03 -8.88
N PHE A 173 -15.30 3.97 -8.11
CA PHE A 173 -14.72 2.72 -7.63
C PHE A 173 -15.04 2.39 -6.18
N ALA A 174 -15.45 3.37 -5.36
CA ALA A 174 -15.70 3.17 -3.93
C ALA A 174 -16.68 2.03 -3.64
N GLU A 175 -17.82 2.00 -4.35
CA GLU A 175 -18.81 0.93 -4.17
C GLU A 175 -18.30 -0.41 -4.70
N MET A 176 -17.49 -0.41 -5.76
CA MET A 176 -16.90 -1.63 -6.30
C MET A 176 -15.82 -2.21 -5.37
N LEU A 177 -15.01 -1.35 -4.73
CA LEU A 177 -14.05 -1.74 -3.70
C LEU A 177 -14.76 -2.34 -2.48
N LYS A 178 -15.84 -1.71 -1.98
CA LYS A 178 -16.65 -2.26 -0.88
C LYS A 178 -17.27 -3.61 -1.25
N ALA A 179 -17.87 -3.70 -2.43
CA ALA A 179 -18.49 -4.95 -2.89
C ALA A 179 -17.45 -6.07 -3.00
N SER A 180 -16.27 -5.77 -3.56
CA SER A 180 -15.15 -6.71 -3.65
C SER A 180 -14.68 -7.16 -2.26
N ALA A 181 -14.52 -6.22 -1.34
CA ALA A 181 -14.13 -6.53 0.04
C ALA A 181 -15.15 -7.42 0.75
N HIS A 182 -16.44 -7.09 0.67
CA HIS A 182 -17.48 -7.90 1.29
C HIS A 182 -17.54 -9.31 0.71
N GLN A 183 -17.37 -9.45 -0.60
CA GLN A 183 -17.30 -10.76 -1.22
C GLN A 183 -16.08 -11.55 -0.72
N MET A 184 -14.91 -10.93 -0.66
CA MET A 184 -13.69 -11.54 -0.12
C MET A 184 -13.85 -11.98 1.34
N LEU A 185 -14.50 -11.16 2.18
CA LEU A 185 -14.82 -11.54 3.56
C LEU A 185 -15.82 -12.69 3.62
N GLY A 186 -16.85 -12.66 2.76
CA GLY A 186 -17.86 -13.71 2.66
C GLY A 186 -17.28 -15.08 2.30
N TRP A 187 -16.22 -15.14 1.48
CA TRP A 187 -15.51 -16.39 1.24
C TRP A 187 -15.02 -17.02 2.55
N LEU A 188 -14.42 -16.21 3.43
CA LEU A 188 -13.79 -16.65 4.68
C LEU A 188 -14.76 -17.14 5.75
N GLU A 189 -16.05 -16.85 5.60
CA GLU A 189 -17.12 -17.30 6.50
C GLU A 189 -17.50 -18.78 6.27
N SER A 190 -17.14 -19.34 5.10
CA SER A 190 -17.39 -20.74 4.76
C SER A 190 -16.33 -21.69 5.35
N GLU A 191 -16.74 -22.90 5.72
CA GLU A 191 -15.80 -23.99 6.02
C GLU A 191 -15.02 -24.43 4.76
N GLN A 192 -15.62 -24.27 3.58
CA GLN A 192 -15.05 -24.53 2.26
C GLN A 192 -14.65 -23.23 1.56
N TRP A 193 -14.00 -22.33 2.29
CA TRP A 193 -13.69 -20.98 1.79
C TRP A 193 -12.81 -20.98 0.53
N GLU A 194 -11.91 -21.95 0.37
CA GLU A 194 -11.05 -22.06 -0.81
C GLU A 194 -11.85 -22.38 -2.07
N ASP A 195 -12.76 -23.35 -1.98
CA ASP A 195 -13.64 -23.73 -3.10
C ASP A 195 -14.53 -22.56 -3.51
N HIS A 196 -15.08 -21.82 -2.53
CA HIS A 196 -15.86 -20.60 -2.81
C HIS A 196 -15.02 -19.49 -3.45
N MET A 197 -13.81 -19.24 -2.93
CA MET A 197 -12.90 -18.26 -3.51
C MET A 197 -12.58 -18.63 -4.95
N GLU A 198 -12.15 -19.86 -5.22
CA GLU A 198 -11.77 -20.31 -6.57
C GLU A 198 -12.94 -20.26 -7.56
N ALA A 199 -14.16 -20.61 -7.12
CA ALA A 199 -15.36 -20.54 -7.94
C ALA A 199 -15.75 -19.10 -8.33
N GLU A 200 -15.48 -18.11 -7.45
CA GLU A 200 -15.96 -16.75 -7.64
C GLU A 200 -14.88 -15.74 -8.07
N LEU A 201 -13.61 -16.08 -7.90
CA LEU A 201 -12.48 -15.18 -8.14
C LEU A 201 -12.43 -14.68 -9.59
N ASP A 202 -12.69 -15.56 -10.56
CA ASP A 202 -12.70 -15.19 -11.97
C ASP A 202 -13.80 -14.16 -12.28
N GLY A 203 -14.99 -14.36 -11.69
CA GLY A 203 -16.10 -13.42 -11.82
C GLY A 203 -15.80 -12.06 -11.19
N LEU A 204 -15.07 -12.03 -10.06
CA LEU A 204 -14.61 -10.78 -9.46
C LEU A 204 -13.56 -10.08 -10.35
N ARG A 205 -12.60 -10.83 -10.90
CA ARG A 205 -11.58 -10.31 -11.82
C ARG A 205 -12.20 -9.69 -13.07
N THR A 206 -13.11 -10.40 -13.74
CA THR A 206 -13.79 -9.90 -14.95
C THR A 206 -14.58 -8.60 -14.70
N ARG A 207 -15.12 -8.39 -13.49
CA ARG A 207 -15.79 -7.12 -13.17
C ARG A 207 -14.82 -5.95 -13.14
N TRP A 208 -13.64 -6.14 -12.57
CA TRP A 208 -12.58 -5.13 -12.54
C TRP A 208 -11.97 -4.89 -13.93
N GLU A 209 -11.74 -5.93 -14.73
CA GLU A 209 -11.27 -5.74 -16.12
C GLU A 209 -12.21 -4.88 -16.96
N ARG A 210 -13.53 -4.97 -16.71
CA ARG A 210 -14.55 -4.18 -17.41
C ARG A 210 -14.69 -2.75 -16.92
N SER A 211 -14.18 -2.41 -15.74
CA SER A 211 -14.25 -1.04 -15.23
C SER A 211 -13.15 -0.13 -15.77
N SER A 212 -12.13 -0.69 -16.42
CA SER A 212 -10.99 0.04 -16.99
C SER A 212 -11.18 0.46 -18.46
N GLY A 213 -12.31 0.15 -19.09
CA GLY A 213 -12.62 0.47 -20.49
C GLY A 213 -13.74 1.49 -20.65
#